data_AF-A0A971UUR0-F1
#
_entry.id   AF-A0A971UUR0-F1
#
_cell.length_a   1.000
_cell.length_b   1.000
_cell.length_c   1.000
_cell.angle_alpha   90.00
_cell.angle_beta   90.00
_cell.angle_gamma   90.00
#
_symmetry.space_group_name_H-M   'P 1'
#
loop_
_entity.id
_entity.type
_entity.pdbx_description
1 polymer ?
#
loop_
_entity_poly.entity_id
_entity_poly.type
_entity_poly.pdbx_seq_one_letter_code
_entity_poly.pdbx_strand_id
1 'polypeptide(L)'
;MKRRVIFLLALIILISNGVLAKDDKIIREEFLCNLLGKGSDSKEKITVRKLASILVDEIEITYDNYSYYRSFINDASDLSILKLYSEGILKTDEKGNIYPDKELTEKEVNEILKRIDEPEIPPRPTYEERKNIPILMYHEIKDLPDPNLSGLYVSEENFIMQLDALKAKGYNAVTMEEVYNHWINKAPLPENPIVLTFDDGYASHYSFVSKELNKRGMTGTFYIITWNVGKDPIRTRERLKEMYEEGMEIGSHTITHIDARYSPNETILKQYKESKEFLEGVIGNKVEHFCYPIGAVTEYARKVLKDLGYKTAVRTSYGRANPSQGLYDLKRIRIDYFDTVDDFLNKIEGEYVKTNMSQKQIKKSNIQGHIMNNIKKDKAKGYSIAAY
;
A
#
# COMPACT_ATOMS: atom_id res chain seq x y z
N MET A 1 14.59 -4.82 38.20
CA MET A 1 14.50 -5.77 37.07
C MET A 1 14.48 -5.05 35.71
N LYS A 2 13.66 -4.00 35.50
CA LYS A 2 13.68 -3.14 34.30
C LYS A 2 15.08 -2.65 33.85
N ARG A 3 15.97 -2.28 34.78
CA ARG A 3 17.35 -1.83 34.48
C ARG A 3 18.33 -2.92 33.98
N ARG A 4 18.01 -4.22 34.11
CA ARG A 4 18.94 -5.32 33.81
C ARG A 4 18.88 -5.79 32.35
N VAL A 5 17.71 -5.71 31.71
CA VAL A 5 17.53 -5.99 30.27
C VAL A 5 18.16 -4.88 29.42
N ILE A 6 17.97 -3.63 29.86
CA ILE A 6 18.58 -2.41 29.31
C ILE A 6 20.12 -2.50 29.30
N PHE A 7 20.71 -3.08 30.35
CA PHE A 7 22.17 -3.21 30.46
C PHE A 7 22.74 -4.36 29.61
N LEU A 8 21.99 -5.43 29.37
CA LEU A 8 22.45 -6.57 28.56
C LEU A 8 22.54 -6.22 27.07
N LEU A 9 21.59 -5.43 26.55
CA LEU A 9 21.63 -4.90 25.19
C LEU A 9 22.81 -3.93 24.99
N ALA A 10 23.05 -3.03 25.95
CA ALA A 10 24.24 -2.16 25.94
C ALA A 10 25.55 -2.96 25.99
N LEU A 11 25.60 -4.05 26.75
CA LEU A 11 26.79 -4.91 26.86
C LEU A 11 27.06 -5.71 25.58
N ILE A 12 26.03 -6.20 24.90
CA ILE A 12 26.16 -6.91 23.61
C ILE A 12 26.68 -5.96 22.52
N ILE A 13 26.22 -4.70 22.51
CA ILE A 13 26.69 -3.66 21.58
C ILE A 13 28.14 -3.25 21.87
N LEU A 14 28.52 -3.08 23.15
CA LEU A 14 29.89 -2.71 23.55
C LEU A 14 30.92 -3.85 23.32
N ILE A 15 30.51 -5.11 23.46
CA ILE A 15 31.36 -6.29 23.21
C ILE A 15 31.56 -6.53 21.70
N SER A 16 30.52 -6.29 20.89
CA SER A 16 30.57 -6.47 19.44
C SER A 16 31.43 -5.40 18.74
N ASN A 17 31.54 -4.21 19.33
CA ASN A 17 32.31 -3.08 18.80
C ASN A 17 33.72 -2.93 19.41
N GLY A 18 34.18 -3.87 20.25
CA GLY A 18 35.55 -3.88 20.78
C GLY A 18 35.91 -2.76 21.77
N VAL A 19 34.92 -2.08 22.34
CA VAL A 19 35.11 -0.87 23.17
C VAL A 19 35.64 -1.18 24.59
N LEU A 20 35.55 -2.43 25.07
CA LEU A 20 36.10 -2.86 26.36
C LEU A 20 37.38 -3.69 26.16
N ALA A 21 38.51 -3.13 26.62
CA ALA A 21 39.85 -3.69 26.45
C ALA A 21 40.08 -5.05 27.14
N LYS A 22 41.10 -5.76 26.68
CA LYS A 22 41.36 -7.20 26.82
C LYS A 22 41.73 -7.74 28.23
N ASP A 23 41.85 -6.92 29.27
CA ASP A 23 42.59 -7.32 30.50
C ASP A 23 41.84 -7.20 31.84
N ASP A 24 40.53 -7.47 31.89
CA ASP A 24 39.84 -7.69 33.19
C ASP A 24 39.16 -9.06 33.23
N LYS A 25 39.92 -10.05 33.70
CA LYS A 25 39.60 -11.48 33.59
C LYS A 25 38.79 -12.06 34.75
N ILE A 26 38.38 -11.25 35.75
CA ILE A 26 37.80 -11.80 37.00
C ILE A 26 36.34 -11.34 37.23
N ILE A 27 35.87 -10.24 36.64
CA ILE A 27 34.49 -9.76 36.87
C ILE A 27 33.44 -10.50 36.00
N ARG A 28 33.87 -11.27 35.00
CA ARG A 28 32.96 -11.80 33.95
C ARG A 28 32.22 -13.10 34.29
N GLU A 29 32.77 -14.02 35.08
CA GLU A 29 32.16 -15.35 35.25
C GLU A 29 31.38 -15.49 36.57
N GLU A 30 31.93 -15.02 37.70
CA GLU A 30 31.30 -15.13 39.03
C GLU A 30 29.98 -14.35 39.14
N PHE A 31 29.87 -13.22 38.43
CA PHE A 31 28.72 -12.32 38.49
C PHE A 31 27.53 -12.82 37.65
N LEU A 32 27.80 -13.51 36.53
CA LEU A 32 26.77 -14.15 35.69
C LEU A 32 26.15 -15.38 36.39
N CYS A 33 26.95 -16.15 37.12
CA CYS A 33 26.47 -17.32 37.88
C CYS A 33 25.54 -16.91 39.04
N ASN A 34 25.90 -15.87 39.80
CA ASN A 34 25.07 -15.36 40.90
C ASN A 34 23.74 -14.75 40.44
N LEU A 35 23.66 -14.18 39.24
CA LEU A 35 22.44 -13.56 38.69
C LEU A 35 21.35 -14.59 38.31
N LEU A 36 21.73 -15.84 38.09
CA LEU A 36 20.87 -16.95 37.64
C LEU A 36 20.52 -17.95 38.77
N GLY A 37 20.94 -17.67 40.01
CA GLY A 37 20.62 -18.50 41.18
C GLY A 37 21.31 -19.87 41.22
N LYS A 38 22.42 -20.06 40.51
CA LYS A 38 23.20 -21.31 40.54
C LYS A 38 24.65 -21.02 40.92
N GLY A 39 25.17 -21.81 41.88
CA GLY A 39 26.53 -21.70 42.40
C GLY A 39 27.60 -21.72 41.29
N SER A 40 28.73 -21.08 41.59
CA SER A 40 29.79 -20.59 40.71
C SER A 40 30.54 -21.62 39.83
N ASP A 41 30.05 -22.86 39.66
CA ASP A 41 30.81 -23.94 39.01
C ASP A 41 30.23 -24.44 37.66
N SER A 42 29.18 -23.85 37.12
CA SER A 42 28.64 -24.29 35.82
C SER A 42 29.30 -23.58 34.62
N LYS A 43 30.22 -24.26 33.93
CA LYS A 43 30.83 -23.82 32.65
C LYS A 43 29.90 -23.97 31.43
N GLU A 44 28.63 -23.57 31.54
CA GLU A 44 27.69 -23.66 30.41
C GLU A 44 27.66 -22.33 29.63
N LYS A 45 28.03 -22.35 28.35
CA LYS A 45 27.90 -21.18 27.46
C LYS A 45 26.42 -20.90 27.20
N ILE A 46 25.97 -19.68 27.53
CA ILE A 46 24.60 -19.22 27.25
C ILE A 46 24.49 -18.86 25.77
N THR A 47 23.58 -19.52 25.06
CA THR A 47 23.33 -19.30 23.62
C THR A 47 22.22 -18.27 23.40
N VAL A 48 22.22 -17.59 22.25
CA VAL A 48 21.17 -16.63 21.84
C VAL A 48 19.77 -17.23 21.98
N ARG A 49 19.63 -18.53 21.71
CA ARG A 49 18.38 -19.29 21.85
C ARG A 49 17.88 -19.38 23.30
N LYS A 50 18.80 -19.46 24.27
CA LYS A 50 18.52 -19.50 25.71
C LYS A 50 18.31 -18.09 26.29
N LEU A 51 18.82 -17.07 25.59
CA LEU A 51 18.55 -15.65 25.86
C LEU A 51 17.13 -15.25 25.38
N ALA A 52 16.75 -15.71 24.18
CA ALA A 52 15.42 -15.51 23.61
C ALA A 52 14.32 -16.13 24.50
N SER A 53 14.54 -17.33 25.05
CA SER A 53 13.55 -17.97 25.93
C SER A 53 13.33 -17.27 27.28
N ILE A 54 14.24 -16.40 27.72
CA ILE A 54 14.12 -15.65 28.99
C ILE A 54 13.35 -14.34 28.79
N LEU A 55 13.30 -13.83 27.55
CA LEU A 55 12.60 -12.58 27.19
C LEU A 55 11.08 -12.77 27.01
N VAL A 56 10.61 -14.02 26.97
CA VAL A 56 9.27 -14.42 26.51
C VAL A 56 8.15 -14.29 27.57
N ASP A 57 8.46 -14.10 28.86
CA ASP A 57 7.46 -14.38 29.92
C ASP A 57 6.57 -13.23 30.39
N GLU A 58 6.77 -11.95 30.03
CA GLU A 58 5.92 -10.88 30.59
C GLU A 58 5.73 -9.70 29.65
N ILE A 59 4.59 -9.62 28.92
CA ILE A 59 3.77 -8.42 28.61
C ILE A 59 2.59 -8.81 27.67
N GLU A 60 1.37 -8.32 27.96
CA GLU A 60 0.12 -8.59 27.20
C GLU A 60 -0.13 -7.64 26.00
N ILE A 61 -0.80 -8.15 24.94
CA ILE A 61 -1.11 -7.52 23.64
C ILE A 61 -2.64 -7.57 23.34
N THR A 62 -3.18 -6.66 22.49
CA THR A 62 -4.52 -6.82 21.85
C THR A 62 -4.52 -6.59 20.32
N TYR A 63 -5.63 -7.01 19.68
CA TYR A 63 -5.86 -7.57 18.32
C TYR A 63 -5.81 -6.58 17.10
N ASP A 64 -5.36 -7.11 15.94
CA ASP A 64 -5.46 -6.62 14.53
C ASP A 64 -4.31 -5.86 13.84
N ASN A 65 -3.12 -6.46 13.79
CA ASN A 65 -2.28 -6.48 12.55
C ASN A 65 -1.60 -7.84 12.33
N TYR A 66 -2.28 -8.88 12.83
CA TYR A 66 -1.79 -10.24 13.03
C TYR A 66 -1.76 -11.10 11.75
N SER A 67 -2.41 -10.66 10.65
CA SER A 67 -2.55 -11.49 9.45
C SER A 67 -1.43 -11.30 8.43
N TYR A 68 -0.74 -10.16 8.46
CA TYR A 68 0.33 -9.81 7.51
C TYR A 68 1.69 -10.39 7.94
N TYR A 69 1.99 -10.43 9.23
CA TYR A 69 3.29 -10.90 9.75
C TYR A 69 3.41 -12.43 9.92
N ARG A 70 2.36 -13.19 9.56
CA ARG A 70 2.19 -14.61 9.91
C ARG A 70 2.81 -15.60 8.92
N SER A 71 3.18 -15.21 7.71
CA SER A 71 3.69 -16.18 6.72
C SER A 71 5.19 -16.46 6.83
N PHE A 72 5.97 -15.63 7.53
CA PHE A 72 7.44 -15.73 7.53
C PHE A 72 8.12 -15.88 8.90
N ILE A 73 7.47 -15.52 10.02
CA ILE A 73 8.11 -15.56 11.35
C ILE A 73 7.34 -16.52 12.26
N ASN A 74 8.03 -17.54 12.74
CA ASN A 74 7.47 -18.61 13.59
C ASN A 74 7.25 -18.17 15.06
N ASP A 75 7.27 -16.87 15.34
CA ASP A 75 6.97 -16.26 16.64
C ASP A 75 6.46 -14.82 16.42
N ALA A 76 5.15 -14.64 16.55
CA ALA A 76 4.41 -13.42 16.16
C ALA A 76 4.24 -12.41 17.31
N SER A 77 5.13 -12.45 18.31
CA SER A 77 5.00 -11.68 19.55
C SER A 77 5.75 -10.35 19.55
N ASP A 78 6.61 -10.07 18.56
CA ASP A 78 7.54 -8.92 18.60
C ASP A 78 7.39 -7.95 17.40
N LEU A 79 6.61 -6.90 17.61
CA LEU A 79 6.33 -5.82 16.64
C LEU A 79 7.56 -4.93 16.35
N SER A 80 8.54 -4.87 17.25
CA SER A 80 9.72 -4.03 17.09
C SER A 80 10.67 -4.65 16.07
N ILE A 81 10.85 -5.97 16.13
CA ILE A 81 11.64 -6.73 15.15
C ILE A 81 11.04 -6.58 13.75
N LEU A 82 9.72 -6.68 13.62
CA LEU A 82 9.01 -6.54 12.35
C LEU A 82 9.16 -5.15 11.71
N LYS A 83 9.16 -4.09 12.52
CA LYS A 83 9.40 -2.73 12.04
C LYS A 83 10.83 -2.55 11.54
N LEU A 84 11.81 -3.14 12.22
CA LEU A 84 13.21 -3.11 11.80
C LEU A 84 13.45 -3.88 10.49
N TYR A 85 12.71 -4.96 10.22
CA TYR A 85 12.69 -5.59 8.88
C TYR A 85 12.11 -4.66 7.82
N SER A 86 10.96 -4.03 8.08
CA SER A 86 10.31 -3.11 7.11
C SER A 86 11.13 -1.86 6.81
N GLU A 87 11.96 -1.41 7.76
CA GLU A 87 12.86 -0.25 7.60
C GLU A 87 14.20 -0.62 6.95
N GLY A 88 14.40 -1.89 6.53
CA GLY A 88 15.64 -2.37 5.91
C GLY A 88 16.84 -2.37 6.88
N ILE A 89 16.56 -2.52 8.18
CA ILE A 89 17.57 -2.53 9.25
C ILE A 89 17.99 -3.97 9.57
N LEU A 90 17.07 -4.94 9.48
CA LEU A 90 17.34 -6.37 9.67
C LEU A 90 17.05 -7.17 8.41
N LYS A 91 17.78 -8.28 8.23
CA LYS A 91 17.57 -9.31 7.22
C LYS A 91 17.67 -10.71 7.82
N THR A 92 17.07 -11.67 7.13
CA THR A 92 17.11 -13.09 7.48
C THR A 92 17.82 -13.86 6.39
N ASP A 93 18.76 -14.74 6.74
CA ASP A 93 19.33 -15.69 5.78
C ASP A 93 18.38 -16.86 5.49
N GLU A 94 18.72 -17.69 4.50
CA GLU A 94 17.96 -18.87 4.09
C GLU A 94 17.79 -19.92 5.21
N LYS A 95 18.51 -19.77 6.33
CA LYS A 95 18.47 -20.66 7.49
C LYS A 95 17.71 -20.05 8.67
N GLY A 96 17.11 -18.86 8.50
CA GLY A 96 16.34 -18.19 9.54
C GLY A 96 17.19 -17.36 10.52
N ASN A 97 18.48 -17.13 10.22
CA ASN A 97 19.34 -16.32 11.09
C ASN A 97 19.16 -14.82 10.79
N ILE A 98 18.99 -14.02 11.84
CA ILE A 98 18.73 -12.58 11.76
C ILE A 98 20.04 -11.80 11.84
N TYR A 99 20.26 -10.86 10.92
CA TYR A 99 21.43 -9.99 10.85
C TYR A 99 21.04 -8.54 10.50
N PRO A 100 21.82 -7.53 10.89
CA PRO A 100 21.62 -6.18 10.37
C PRO A 100 21.89 -6.15 8.86
N ASP A 101 21.00 -5.51 8.09
CA ASP A 101 21.14 -5.38 6.63
C ASP A 101 22.08 -4.24 6.22
N LYS A 102 22.35 -3.32 7.15
CA LYS A 102 23.35 -2.26 7.04
C LYS A 102 24.07 -2.03 8.37
N GLU A 103 25.27 -1.47 8.30
CA GLU A 103 25.89 -0.88 9.49
C GLU A 103 25.04 0.31 9.95
N LEU A 104 24.65 0.28 11.22
CA LEU A 104 23.84 1.33 11.81
C LEU A 104 24.73 2.45 12.34
N THR A 105 24.34 3.67 12.04
CA THR A 105 24.97 4.84 12.64
C THR A 105 24.56 4.98 14.11
N GLU A 106 25.39 5.62 14.92
CA GLU A 106 25.09 5.91 16.33
C GLU A 106 23.73 6.63 16.49
N LYS A 107 23.38 7.52 15.55
CA LYS A 107 22.10 8.22 15.53
C LYS A 107 20.91 7.27 15.32
N GLU A 108 21.00 6.34 14.36
CA GLU A 108 19.93 5.37 14.10
C GLU A 108 19.76 4.41 15.26
N VAL A 109 20.87 3.96 15.86
CA VAL A 109 20.85 3.17 17.10
C VAL A 109 20.14 3.95 18.20
N ASN A 110 20.47 5.22 18.40
CA ASN A 110 19.83 6.07 19.41
C ASN A 110 18.33 6.33 19.13
N GLU A 111 17.91 6.46 17.87
CA GLU A 111 16.48 6.58 17.51
C GLU A 111 15.71 5.27 17.76
N ILE A 112 16.31 4.12 17.46
CA ILE A 112 15.74 2.80 17.76
C ILE A 112 15.62 2.62 19.28
N LEU A 113 16.68 2.93 20.02
CA LEU A 113 16.69 2.86 21.49
C LEU A 113 15.65 3.80 22.09
N LYS A 114 15.48 5.02 21.58
CA LYS A 114 14.44 5.95 22.02
C LYS A 114 13.04 5.39 21.82
N ARG A 115 12.76 4.72 20.69
CA ARG A 115 11.46 4.07 20.42
C ARG A 115 11.18 2.87 21.35
N ILE A 116 12.23 2.24 21.88
CA ILE A 116 12.13 1.11 22.83
C ILE A 116 11.92 1.64 24.26
N ASP A 117 12.64 2.70 24.64
CA ASP A 117 12.56 3.31 25.98
C ASP A 117 11.28 4.15 26.17
N GLU A 118 10.78 4.76 25.09
CA GLU A 118 9.55 5.55 25.03
C GLU A 118 8.70 5.07 23.85
N PRO A 119 8.01 3.92 23.97
CA PRO A 119 7.14 3.46 22.90
C PRO A 119 5.99 4.44 22.75
N GLU A 120 6.04 5.26 21.69
CA GLU A 120 4.86 5.96 21.19
C GLU A 120 3.92 4.90 20.62
N ILE A 121 3.06 4.36 21.49
CA ILE A 121 1.96 3.51 21.07
C ILE A 121 0.91 4.46 20.51
N PRO A 122 0.68 4.50 19.19
CA PRO A 122 -0.38 5.34 18.65
C PRO A 122 -1.71 4.90 19.30
N PRO A 123 -2.55 5.86 19.73
CA PRO A 123 -3.83 5.53 20.32
C PRO A 123 -4.63 4.65 19.36
N ARG A 124 -5.26 3.59 19.88
CA ARG A 124 -6.07 2.68 19.08
C ARG A 124 -7.11 3.50 18.31
N PRO A 125 -7.20 3.37 16.97
CA PRO A 125 -8.23 4.06 16.23
C PRO A 125 -9.58 3.54 16.72
N THR A 126 -10.43 4.46 17.17
CA THR A 126 -11.81 4.14 17.51
C THR A 126 -12.62 4.07 16.23
N TYR A 127 -13.67 3.25 16.22
CA TYR A 127 -14.53 3.18 15.06
C TYR A 127 -15.28 4.51 14.90
N GLU A 128 -14.94 5.24 13.84
CA GLU A 128 -15.67 6.39 13.34
C GLU A 128 -16.17 6.08 11.94
N GLU A 129 -17.44 6.29 11.65
CA GLU A 129 -18.00 5.96 10.34
C GLU A 129 -17.42 6.86 9.23
N ARG A 130 -16.60 6.28 8.33
CA ARG A 130 -15.98 6.95 7.18
C ARG A 130 -16.60 6.42 5.87
N LYS A 131 -17.64 7.09 5.38
CA LYS A 131 -18.32 6.67 4.13
C LYS A 131 -17.58 7.06 2.86
N ASN A 132 -17.01 8.26 2.81
CA ASN A 132 -16.43 8.83 1.58
C ASN A 132 -14.91 8.67 1.59
N ILE A 133 -14.42 7.58 1.02
CA ILE A 133 -12.99 7.25 1.00
C ILE A 133 -12.41 7.56 -0.39
N PRO A 134 -11.27 8.27 -0.50
CA PRO A 134 -10.63 8.50 -1.79
C PRO A 134 -9.95 7.20 -2.23
N ILE A 135 -10.34 6.70 -3.40
CA ILE A 135 -9.66 5.59 -4.07
C ILE A 135 -8.97 6.17 -5.30
N LEU A 136 -7.64 6.19 -5.31
CA LEU A 136 -6.85 6.75 -6.39
C LEU A 136 -6.62 5.71 -7.48
N MET A 137 -6.73 6.13 -8.74
CA MET A 137 -6.57 5.29 -9.92
C MET A 137 -5.32 5.72 -10.68
N TYR A 138 -4.24 4.97 -10.45
CA TYR A 138 -3.00 5.02 -11.21
C TYR A 138 -3.00 3.92 -12.29
N HIS A 139 -2.19 4.11 -13.32
CA HIS A 139 -1.89 3.11 -14.34
C HIS A 139 -0.37 3.01 -14.44
N GLU A 140 0.26 3.51 -15.50
CA GLU A 140 1.70 3.38 -15.68
C GLU A 140 2.47 4.46 -14.93
N ILE A 141 3.52 4.06 -14.21
CA ILE A 141 4.44 4.97 -13.55
C ILE A 141 5.76 5.00 -14.33
N LYS A 142 5.84 5.94 -15.28
CA LYS A 142 6.95 6.15 -16.19
C LYS A 142 6.81 7.48 -16.91
N ASP A 143 7.91 7.99 -17.45
CA ASP A 143 7.86 9.12 -18.39
C ASP A 143 7.02 8.80 -19.62
N LEU A 144 6.41 9.84 -20.19
CA LEU A 144 5.67 9.71 -21.44
C LEU A 144 6.61 9.22 -22.55
N PRO A 145 6.21 8.16 -23.30
CA PRO A 145 7.01 7.71 -24.44
C PRO A 145 7.02 8.76 -25.58
N ASP A 146 6.00 9.62 -25.63
CA ASP A 146 5.91 10.79 -26.50
C ASP A 146 5.23 11.93 -25.73
N PRO A 147 5.88 13.11 -25.56
CA PRO A 147 5.30 14.26 -24.86
C PRO A 147 4.00 14.80 -25.48
N ASN A 148 3.68 14.45 -26.72
CA ASN A 148 2.43 14.83 -27.39
C ASN A 148 1.25 13.88 -27.10
N LEU A 149 1.51 12.76 -26.43
CA LEU A 149 0.46 11.84 -25.99
C LEU A 149 -0.02 12.24 -24.61
N SER A 150 -1.31 12.52 -24.47
CA SER A 150 -1.98 12.47 -23.17
C SER A 150 -2.28 11.03 -22.82
N GLY A 151 -1.97 10.58 -21.60
CA GLY A 151 -2.15 9.17 -21.27
C GLY A 151 -2.24 8.86 -19.79
N LEU A 152 -2.40 7.57 -19.53
CA LEU A 152 -2.53 6.94 -18.22
C LEU A 152 -1.14 6.78 -17.56
N TYR A 153 -0.38 7.88 -17.53
CA TYR A 153 1.01 7.91 -17.07
C TYR A 153 1.16 8.86 -15.89
N VAL A 154 2.12 8.59 -15.01
CA VAL A 154 2.68 9.54 -14.04
C VAL A 154 4.19 9.31 -14.03
N SER A 155 5.02 10.35 -14.09
CA SER A 155 6.47 10.15 -14.02
C SER A 155 6.90 9.59 -12.65
N GLU A 156 8.03 8.90 -12.60
CA GLU A 156 8.60 8.38 -11.35
C GLU A 156 8.84 9.49 -10.32
N GLU A 157 9.37 10.64 -10.77
CA GLU A 157 9.59 11.82 -9.93
C GLU A 157 8.29 12.36 -9.34
N ASN A 158 7.25 12.54 -10.17
CA ASN A 158 5.98 13.07 -9.70
C ASN A 158 5.28 12.08 -8.76
N PHE A 159 5.37 10.77 -9.03
CA PHE A 159 4.83 9.74 -8.14
C PHE A 159 5.48 9.79 -6.75
N ILE A 160 6.81 9.93 -6.68
CA ILE A 160 7.54 10.12 -5.42
C ILE A 160 7.02 11.35 -4.67
N MET A 161 6.92 12.49 -5.36
CA MET A 161 6.42 13.73 -4.76
C MET A 161 4.98 13.60 -4.26
N GLN A 162 4.12 12.87 -4.97
CA GLN A 162 2.74 12.60 -4.57
C GLN A 162 2.68 11.76 -3.29
N LEU A 163 3.47 10.68 -3.19
CA LEU A 163 3.53 9.87 -1.97
C LEU A 163 4.05 10.65 -0.76
N ASP A 164 5.09 11.47 -0.96
CA ASP A 164 5.65 12.32 0.09
C ASP A 164 4.65 13.38 0.56
N ALA A 165 3.90 13.97 -0.38
CA ALA A 165 2.83 14.91 -0.07
C ALA A 165 1.68 14.26 0.72
N LEU A 166 1.27 13.04 0.37
CA LEU A 166 0.27 12.28 1.14
C LEU A 166 0.73 12.09 2.58
N LYS A 167 1.98 11.66 2.78
CA LYS A 167 2.56 11.43 4.10
C LYS A 167 2.66 12.73 4.91
N ALA A 168 3.12 13.81 4.28
CA ALA A 168 3.21 15.13 4.91
C ALA A 168 1.85 15.69 5.34
N LYS A 169 0.78 15.34 4.61
CA LYS A 169 -0.61 15.70 4.92
C LYS A 169 -1.29 14.74 5.92
N GLY A 170 -0.58 13.71 6.38
CA GLY A 170 -1.09 12.74 7.35
C GLY A 170 -2.11 11.76 6.76
N TYR A 171 -2.10 11.51 5.45
CA TYR A 171 -2.88 10.43 4.86
C TYR A 171 -2.28 9.06 5.19
N ASN A 172 -3.14 8.09 5.45
CA ASN A 172 -2.76 6.72 5.75
C ASN A 172 -3.23 5.81 4.61
N ALA A 173 -2.28 5.23 3.89
CA ALA A 173 -2.57 4.27 2.83
C ALA A 173 -3.20 2.99 3.42
N VAL A 174 -4.35 2.58 2.89
CA VAL A 174 -5.10 1.40 3.29
C VAL A 174 -5.53 0.60 2.05
N THR A 175 -5.80 -0.69 2.21
CA THR A 175 -6.21 -1.60 1.14
C THR A 175 -7.73 -1.54 0.88
N MET A 176 -8.18 -2.18 -0.21
CA MET A 176 -9.62 -2.35 -0.46
C MET A 176 -10.27 -3.28 0.56
N GLU A 177 -9.56 -4.29 1.06
CA GLU A 177 -10.05 -5.18 2.11
C GLU A 177 -10.28 -4.43 3.43
N GLU A 178 -9.36 -3.55 3.83
CA GLU A 178 -9.53 -2.71 5.02
C GLU A 178 -10.74 -1.78 4.89
N VAL A 179 -10.91 -1.17 3.71
CA VAL A 179 -12.07 -0.33 3.41
C VAL A 179 -13.38 -1.12 3.39
N TYR A 180 -13.38 -2.33 2.84
CA TYR A 180 -14.53 -3.23 2.88
C TYR A 180 -14.89 -3.59 4.33
N ASN A 181 -13.91 -3.98 5.14
CA ASN A 181 -14.11 -4.32 6.55
C ASN A 181 -14.59 -3.12 7.36
N HIS A 182 -14.15 -1.91 7.01
CA HIS A 182 -14.66 -0.70 7.62
C HIS A 182 -16.16 -0.49 7.38
N TRP A 183 -16.59 -0.60 6.12
CA TRP A 183 -17.98 -0.38 5.74
C TRP A 183 -18.93 -1.50 6.20
N ILE A 184 -18.46 -2.75 6.21
CA ILE A 184 -19.32 -3.92 6.43
C ILE A 184 -19.18 -4.46 7.85
N ASN A 185 -17.96 -4.56 8.37
CA ASN A 185 -17.65 -5.20 9.64
C ASN A 185 -17.37 -4.20 10.78
N LYS A 186 -17.50 -2.90 10.50
CA LYS A 186 -17.21 -1.81 11.45
C LYS A 186 -15.81 -1.87 12.04
N ALA A 187 -14.84 -2.35 11.26
CA ALA A 187 -13.43 -2.25 11.63
C ALA A 187 -13.02 -0.75 11.61
N PRO A 188 -12.25 -0.26 12.60
CA PRO A 188 -11.75 1.10 12.55
C PRO A 188 -10.76 1.28 11.39
N LEU A 189 -10.72 2.48 10.82
CA LEU A 189 -9.66 2.92 9.90
C LEU A 189 -8.82 4.00 10.58
N PRO A 190 -7.54 4.16 10.19
CA PRO A 190 -6.75 5.30 10.60
C PRO A 190 -7.41 6.62 10.19
N GLU A 191 -6.93 7.72 10.75
CA GLU A 191 -7.30 9.05 10.26
C GLU A 191 -6.88 9.22 8.80
N ASN A 192 -7.63 10.04 8.05
CA ASN A 192 -7.34 10.34 6.63
C ASN A 192 -7.00 9.09 5.78
N PRO A 193 -7.85 8.04 5.77
CA PRO A 193 -7.57 6.85 4.98
C PRO A 193 -7.61 7.18 3.49
N ILE A 194 -6.67 6.61 2.73
CA ILE A 194 -6.60 6.71 1.26
C ILE A 194 -6.26 5.36 0.66
N VAL A 195 -6.94 4.98 -0.43
CA VAL A 195 -6.61 3.75 -1.17
C VAL A 195 -5.82 4.13 -2.41
N LEU A 196 -4.67 3.49 -2.61
CA LEU A 196 -3.86 3.63 -3.82
C LEU A 196 -4.12 2.41 -4.69
N THR A 197 -4.74 2.59 -5.86
CA THR A 197 -4.98 1.48 -6.81
C THR A 197 -4.19 1.65 -8.09
N PHE A 198 -3.67 0.54 -8.61
CA PHE A 198 -2.82 0.48 -9.79
C PHE A 198 -3.40 -0.52 -10.78
N ASP A 199 -3.79 -0.07 -11.97
CA ASP A 199 -4.43 -0.90 -12.99
C ASP A 199 -3.40 -1.50 -13.99
N ASP A 200 -3.75 -2.63 -14.59
CA ASP A 200 -3.08 -3.31 -15.72
C ASP A 200 -1.84 -4.17 -15.40
N GLY A 201 -1.23 -4.02 -14.22
CA GLY A 201 -0.05 -4.81 -13.83
C GLY A 201 1.18 -4.52 -14.71
N TYR A 202 1.51 -3.24 -14.87
CA TYR A 202 2.67 -2.81 -15.65
C TYR A 202 3.99 -3.26 -15.00
N ALA A 203 5.07 -3.35 -15.78
CA ALA A 203 6.39 -3.71 -15.27
C ALA A 203 6.89 -2.74 -14.17
N SER A 204 6.57 -1.44 -14.28
CA SER A 204 6.88 -0.41 -13.28
C SER A 204 6.30 -0.74 -11.90
N HIS A 205 5.15 -1.43 -11.85
CA HIS A 205 4.48 -1.79 -10.60
C HIS A 205 5.34 -2.71 -9.74
N TYR A 206 6.01 -3.65 -10.38
CA TYR A 206 6.89 -4.63 -9.77
C TYR A 206 8.27 -4.04 -9.45
N SER A 207 8.83 -3.25 -10.37
CA SER A 207 10.21 -2.82 -10.28
C SER A 207 10.42 -1.56 -9.45
N PHE A 208 9.41 -0.69 -9.37
CA PHE A 208 9.49 0.66 -8.83
C PHE A 208 8.38 0.95 -7.81
N VAL A 209 7.10 0.84 -8.21
CA VAL A 209 5.97 1.30 -7.40
C VAL A 209 5.88 0.57 -6.05
N SER A 210 5.89 -0.76 -6.04
CA SER A 210 5.83 -1.54 -4.80
C SER A 210 6.95 -1.15 -3.83
N LYS A 211 8.16 -0.96 -4.35
CA LYS A 211 9.33 -0.55 -3.56
C LYS A 211 9.20 0.85 -2.98
N GLU A 212 8.67 1.81 -3.75
CA GLU A 212 8.47 3.18 -3.28
C GLU A 212 7.37 3.28 -2.21
N LEU A 213 6.34 2.43 -2.29
CA LEU A 213 5.34 2.28 -1.24
C LEU A 213 5.96 1.66 0.03
N ASN A 214 6.72 0.57 -0.10
CA ASN A 214 7.41 -0.09 1.01
C ASN A 214 8.35 0.85 1.77
N LYS A 215 9.19 1.61 1.05
CA LYS A 215 10.10 2.62 1.64
C LYS A 215 9.39 3.63 2.54
N ARG A 216 8.08 3.84 2.35
CA ARG A 216 7.28 4.80 3.08
C ARG A 216 6.37 4.18 4.13
N GLY A 217 6.33 2.84 4.22
CA GLY A 217 5.38 2.10 5.05
C GLY A 217 3.96 2.18 4.53
N MET A 218 3.79 2.29 3.20
CA MET A 218 2.48 2.38 2.53
C MET A 218 2.13 1.07 1.84
N THR A 219 0.83 0.83 1.68
CA THR A 219 0.28 -0.27 0.88
C THR A 219 -0.42 0.25 -0.38
N GLY A 220 -0.77 -0.65 -1.29
CA GLY A 220 -1.57 -0.38 -2.48
C GLY A 220 -2.25 -1.63 -3.01
N THR A 221 -3.32 -1.44 -3.78
CA THR A 221 -4.08 -2.51 -4.45
C THR A 221 -3.72 -2.56 -5.93
N PHE A 222 -3.18 -3.69 -6.40
CA PHE A 222 -2.74 -3.87 -7.78
C PHE A 222 -3.71 -4.77 -8.53
N TYR A 223 -4.40 -4.23 -9.54
CA TYR A 223 -5.33 -4.97 -10.37
C TYR A 223 -4.62 -5.55 -11.59
N ILE A 224 -4.42 -6.87 -11.58
CA ILE A 224 -3.53 -7.55 -12.53
C ILE A 224 -4.32 -8.13 -13.71
N ILE A 225 -3.89 -7.80 -14.93
CA ILE A 225 -4.27 -8.50 -16.16
C ILE A 225 -3.44 -9.80 -16.22
N THR A 226 -4.05 -10.94 -15.98
CA THR A 226 -3.27 -12.18 -15.74
C THR A 226 -2.53 -12.68 -16.99
N TRP A 227 -2.96 -12.31 -18.20
CA TRP A 227 -2.26 -12.62 -19.44
C TRP A 227 -0.85 -12.02 -19.51
N ASN A 228 -0.61 -10.91 -18.79
CA ASN A 228 0.68 -10.23 -18.78
C ASN A 228 1.70 -10.88 -17.84
N VAL A 229 1.25 -11.70 -16.89
CA VAL A 229 2.12 -12.35 -15.91
C VAL A 229 2.90 -13.48 -16.58
N GLY A 230 4.22 -13.45 -16.43
CA GLY A 230 5.19 -14.37 -17.03
C GLY A 230 5.58 -14.01 -18.48
N LYS A 231 5.15 -12.85 -19.01
CA LYS A 231 5.45 -12.44 -20.39
C LYS A 231 6.80 -11.75 -20.57
N ASP A 232 7.42 -11.31 -19.49
CA ASP A 232 8.77 -10.72 -19.49
C ASP A 232 9.49 -10.97 -18.17
N PRO A 233 10.79 -10.64 -18.08
CA PRO A 233 11.60 -10.91 -16.89
C PRO A 233 11.21 -10.11 -15.63
N ILE A 234 10.31 -9.13 -15.76
CA ILE A 234 9.88 -8.28 -14.64
C ILE A 234 8.53 -8.73 -14.09
N ARG A 235 7.54 -9.00 -14.95
CA ARG A 235 6.18 -9.37 -14.55
C ARG A 235 6.08 -10.87 -14.23
N THR A 236 6.96 -11.42 -13.40
CA THR A 236 6.97 -12.86 -13.09
C THR A 236 5.96 -13.22 -12.00
N ARG A 237 5.65 -14.53 -11.85
CA ARG A 237 4.78 -15.02 -10.77
C ARG A 237 5.45 -14.83 -9.40
N GLU A 238 6.76 -15.05 -9.36
CA GLU A 238 7.58 -14.92 -8.17
C GLU A 238 7.54 -13.48 -7.66
N ARG A 239 7.76 -12.49 -8.53
CA ARG A 239 7.68 -11.08 -8.16
C ARG A 239 6.26 -10.63 -7.79
N LEU A 240 5.22 -11.19 -8.43
CA LEU A 240 3.84 -10.91 -8.02
C LEU A 240 3.56 -11.42 -6.61
N LYS A 241 4.08 -12.60 -6.29
CA LYS A 241 4.00 -13.17 -4.96
C LYS A 241 4.82 -12.36 -3.95
N GLU A 242 6.02 -11.92 -4.30
CA GLU A 242 6.85 -11.03 -3.48
C GLU A 242 6.09 -9.74 -3.13
N MET A 243 5.48 -9.06 -4.11
CA MET A 243 4.67 -7.85 -3.84
C MET A 243 3.56 -8.11 -2.81
N TYR A 244 2.87 -9.25 -2.92
CA TYR A 244 1.83 -9.64 -1.98
C TYR A 244 2.40 -9.91 -0.57
N GLU A 245 3.52 -10.62 -0.49
CA GLU A 245 4.22 -10.92 0.76
C GLU A 245 4.83 -9.67 1.42
N GLU A 246 5.13 -8.64 0.63
CA GLU A 246 5.56 -7.31 1.05
C GLU A 246 4.40 -6.35 1.37
N GLY A 247 3.16 -6.84 1.39
CA GLY A 247 2.03 -6.10 1.97
C GLY A 247 1.21 -5.30 0.98
N MET A 248 1.42 -5.55 -0.32
CA MET A 248 0.54 -5.07 -1.37
C MET A 248 -0.69 -5.99 -1.48
N GLU A 249 -1.84 -5.41 -1.75
CA GLU A 249 -3.05 -6.17 -2.04
C GLU A 249 -3.11 -6.49 -3.53
N ILE A 250 -3.43 -7.75 -3.87
CA ILE A 250 -3.59 -8.18 -5.27
C ILE A 250 -5.08 -8.31 -5.61
N GLY A 251 -5.51 -7.57 -6.62
CA GLY A 251 -6.84 -7.62 -7.20
C GLY A 251 -6.84 -8.15 -8.64
N SER A 252 -8.01 -8.53 -9.14
CA SER A 252 -8.17 -9.04 -10.51
C SER A 252 -8.56 -7.96 -11.50
N HIS A 253 -7.97 -8.01 -12.70
CA HIS A 253 -8.31 -7.17 -13.86
C HIS A 253 -8.60 -7.98 -15.13
N THR A 254 -9.23 -9.16 -14.97
CA THR A 254 -9.50 -10.15 -16.03
C THR A 254 -8.23 -10.81 -16.59
N ILE A 255 -8.39 -11.73 -17.54
CA ILE A 255 -7.27 -12.39 -18.20
C ILE A 255 -6.68 -11.45 -19.26
N THR A 256 -7.53 -10.95 -20.17
CA THR A 256 -7.09 -10.25 -21.39
C THR A 256 -7.69 -8.85 -21.52
N HIS A 257 -8.12 -8.24 -20.41
CA HIS A 257 -8.67 -6.88 -20.36
C HIS A 257 -9.93 -6.70 -21.24
N ILE A 258 -10.93 -7.55 -21.02
CA ILE A 258 -12.17 -7.55 -21.82
C ILE A 258 -13.13 -6.40 -21.49
N ASP A 259 -13.80 -5.83 -22.49
CA ASP A 259 -14.95 -4.93 -22.28
C ASP A 259 -16.21 -5.76 -22.03
N ALA A 260 -16.70 -5.76 -20.79
CA ALA A 260 -17.88 -6.53 -20.40
C ALA A 260 -19.18 -6.12 -21.11
N ARG A 261 -19.25 -4.93 -21.73
CA ARG A 261 -20.44 -4.47 -22.48
C ARG A 261 -20.55 -5.13 -23.85
N TYR A 262 -19.42 -5.58 -24.41
CA TYR A 262 -19.33 -6.18 -25.74
C TYR A 262 -18.88 -7.64 -25.70
N SER A 263 -18.75 -8.22 -24.51
CA SER A 263 -18.35 -9.62 -24.33
C SER A 263 -19.56 -10.51 -24.06
N PRO A 264 -19.63 -11.73 -24.63
CA PRO A 264 -20.63 -12.72 -24.24
C PRO A 264 -20.57 -13.06 -22.75
N ASN A 265 -21.71 -13.39 -22.15
CA ASN A 265 -21.81 -13.76 -20.73
C ASN A 265 -20.84 -14.90 -20.34
N GLU A 266 -20.72 -15.93 -21.17
CA GLU A 266 -19.76 -17.03 -20.94
C GLU A 266 -18.30 -16.53 -20.91
N THR A 267 -17.97 -15.53 -21.72
CA THR A 267 -16.63 -14.93 -21.76
C THR A 267 -16.38 -14.12 -20.49
N ILE A 268 -17.38 -13.36 -20.01
CA ILE A 268 -17.30 -12.62 -18.75
C ILE A 268 -17.05 -13.59 -17.59
N LEU A 269 -17.85 -14.65 -17.47
CA LEU A 269 -17.69 -15.66 -16.42
C LEU A 269 -16.29 -16.27 -16.45
N LYS A 270 -15.84 -16.72 -17.62
CA LYS A 270 -14.51 -17.31 -17.81
C LYS A 270 -13.40 -16.34 -17.39
N GLN A 271 -13.44 -15.11 -17.91
CA GLN A 271 -12.44 -14.08 -17.66
C GLN A 271 -12.34 -13.71 -16.19
N TYR A 272 -13.45 -13.68 -15.45
CA TYR A 272 -13.47 -13.27 -14.05
C TYR A 272 -13.07 -14.41 -13.12
N LYS A 273 -13.48 -15.64 -13.45
CA LYS A 273 -13.16 -16.84 -12.69
C LYS A 273 -11.69 -17.25 -12.86
N GLU A 274 -11.22 -17.42 -14.09
CA GLU A 274 -9.86 -17.94 -14.32
C GLU A 274 -8.78 -16.92 -13.93
N SER A 275 -9.06 -15.61 -14.04
CA SER A 275 -8.14 -14.58 -13.51
C SER A 275 -8.03 -14.65 -11.99
N LYS A 276 -9.15 -14.85 -11.28
CA LYS A 276 -9.18 -15.07 -9.83
C LYS A 276 -8.35 -16.29 -9.47
N GLU A 277 -8.68 -17.45 -10.04
CA GLU A 277 -8.03 -18.74 -9.75
C GLU A 277 -6.52 -18.70 -10.04
N PHE A 278 -6.12 -18.05 -11.14
CA PHE A 278 -4.70 -17.85 -11.45
C PHE A 278 -4.00 -17.05 -10.36
N LEU A 279 -4.55 -15.89 -9.97
CA LEU A 279 -3.90 -15.02 -8.99
C LEU A 279 -3.87 -15.68 -7.60
N GLU A 280 -4.95 -16.33 -7.19
CA GLU A 280 -5.01 -17.11 -5.95
C GLU A 280 -3.98 -18.25 -5.94
N GLY A 281 -3.78 -18.91 -7.09
CA GLY A 281 -2.73 -19.92 -7.25
C GLY A 281 -1.31 -19.37 -7.19
N VAL A 282 -1.08 -18.11 -7.58
CA VAL A 282 0.24 -17.46 -7.49
C VAL A 282 0.54 -17.00 -6.06
N ILE A 283 -0.40 -16.31 -5.42
CA ILE A 283 -0.17 -15.68 -4.10
C ILE A 283 -0.48 -16.63 -2.92
N GLY A 284 -1.20 -17.72 -3.16
CA GLY A 284 -1.58 -18.69 -2.12
C GLY A 284 -2.65 -18.18 -1.14
N ASN A 285 -3.36 -17.10 -1.50
CA ASN A 285 -4.46 -16.51 -0.72
C ASN A 285 -5.58 -16.02 -1.65
N LYS A 286 -6.73 -15.65 -1.08
CA LYS A 286 -7.92 -15.21 -1.82
C LYS A 286 -7.70 -13.87 -2.52
N VAL A 287 -8.33 -13.72 -3.69
CA VAL A 287 -8.37 -12.46 -4.45
C VAL A 287 -9.80 -11.97 -4.50
N GLU A 288 -10.15 -11.00 -3.65
CA GLU A 288 -11.54 -10.63 -3.39
C GLU A 288 -11.92 -9.24 -3.93
N HIS A 289 -10.99 -8.53 -4.56
CA HIS A 289 -11.23 -7.19 -5.12
C HIS A 289 -11.01 -7.17 -6.63
N PHE A 290 -11.88 -6.46 -7.35
CA PHE A 290 -11.89 -6.43 -8.82
C PHE A 290 -11.84 -5.01 -9.38
N CYS A 291 -11.21 -4.83 -10.53
CA CYS A 291 -11.32 -3.61 -11.33
C CYS A 291 -11.92 -3.96 -12.68
N TYR A 292 -12.96 -3.24 -13.09
CA TYR A 292 -13.52 -3.42 -14.43
C TYR A 292 -12.61 -2.78 -15.48
N PRO A 293 -12.11 -3.54 -16.49
CA PRO A 293 -11.44 -2.95 -17.64
C PRO A 293 -12.26 -1.79 -18.20
N ILE A 294 -11.59 -0.64 -18.40
CA ILE A 294 -12.19 0.63 -18.86
C ILE A 294 -13.43 1.12 -18.08
N GLY A 295 -13.73 0.57 -16.90
CA GLY A 295 -14.93 0.83 -16.12
C GLY A 295 -16.22 0.25 -16.71
N ALA A 296 -16.10 -0.69 -17.64
CA ALA A 296 -17.21 -1.34 -18.33
C ALA A 296 -17.90 -2.37 -17.43
N VAL A 297 -19.21 -2.19 -17.21
CA VAL A 297 -20.02 -3.06 -16.36
C VAL A 297 -21.37 -3.34 -17.00
N THR A 298 -21.87 -4.55 -16.79
CA THR A 298 -23.25 -4.98 -17.08
C THR A 298 -23.86 -5.56 -15.81
N GLU A 299 -25.18 -5.78 -15.80
CA GLU A 299 -25.84 -6.47 -14.68
C GLU A 299 -25.29 -7.89 -14.50
N TYR A 300 -25.07 -8.61 -15.60
CA TYR A 300 -24.47 -9.94 -15.57
C TYR A 300 -23.04 -9.91 -14.99
N ALA A 301 -22.21 -8.93 -15.38
CA ALA A 301 -20.86 -8.80 -14.83
C ALA A 301 -20.86 -8.61 -13.31
N ARG A 302 -21.76 -7.78 -12.76
CA ARG A 302 -21.92 -7.61 -11.30
C ARG A 302 -22.37 -8.90 -10.63
N LYS A 303 -23.34 -9.60 -11.23
CA LYS A 303 -23.81 -10.89 -10.72
C LYS A 303 -22.66 -11.90 -10.64
N VAL A 304 -21.86 -12.03 -11.70
CA VAL A 304 -20.71 -12.95 -11.74
C VAL A 304 -19.70 -12.63 -10.65
N LEU A 305 -19.34 -11.36 -10.44
CA LEU A 305 -18.42 -11.01 -9.35
C LEU A 305 -18.94 -11.45 -7.98
N LYS A 306 -20.24 -11.24 -7.71
CA LYS A 306 -20.87 -11.68 -6.47
C LYS A 306 -20.88 -13.19 -6.34
N ASP A 307 -21.25 -13.92 -7.39
CA ASP A 307 -21.29 -15.39 -7.39
C ASP A 307 -19.89 -16.01 -7.17
N LEU A 308 -18.83 -15.34 -7.66
CA LEU A 308 -17.43 -15.76 -7.49
C LEU A 308 -16.80 -15.31 -6.16
N GLY A 309 -17.57 -14.65 -5.29
CA GLY A 309 -17.10 -14.23 -3.96
C GLY A 309 -16.16 -13.03 -3.97
N TYR A 310 -16.17 -12.19 -5.02
CA TYR A 310 -15.55 -10.86 -4.92
C TYR A 310 -16.36 -10.00 -3.95
N LYS A 311 -15.68 -9.22 -3.12
CA LYS A 311 -16.25 -8.31 -2.12
C LYS A 311 -16.53 -6.92 -2.68
N THR A 312 -15.63 -6.40 -3.53
CA THR A 312 -15.77 -5.07 -4.11
C THR A 312 -15.33 -5.02 -5.57
N ALA A 313 -15.85 -4.05 -6.32
CA ALA A 313 -15.33 -3.69 -7.62
C ALA A 313 -15.29 -2.18 -7.85
N VAL A 314 -14.21 -1.72 -8.48
CA VAL A 314 -13.98 -0.30 -8.82
C VAL A 314 -14.20 -0.01 -10.29
N ARG A 315 -14.60 1.23 -10.58
CA ARG A 315 -14.85 1.76 -11.92
C ARG A 315 -13.97 2.98 -12.23
N THR A 316 -14.10 3.50 -13.44
CA THR A 316 -13.42 4.73 -13.91
C THR A 316 -14.23 6.00 -13.66
N SER A 317 -15.46 5.88 -13.15
CA SER A 317 -16.31 7.03 -12.82
C SER A 317 -15.71 7.85 -11.70
N TYR A 318 -15.55 9.16 -11.95
CA TYR A 318 -14.86 10.08 -11.05
C TYR A 318 -15.62 10.31 -9.74
N GLY A 319 -14.92 10.19 -8.61
CA GLY A 319 -15.37 10.63 -7.30
C GLY A 319 -14.83 9.77 -6.17
N ARG A 320 -15.15 10.17 -4.93
CA ARG A 320 -14.86 9.37 -3.74
C ARG A 320 -15.77 8.14 -3.71
N ALA A 321 -15.21 7.02 -3.25
CA ALA A 321 -15.93 5.78 -3.09
C ALA A 321 -16.84 5.88 -1.86
N ASN A 322 -18.03 5.28 -1.97
CA ASN A 322 -19.01 5.26 -0.90
C ASN A 322 -19.83 3.98 -0.97
N PRO A 323 -20.13 3.29 0.15
CA PRO A 323 -20.85 2.02 0.13
C PRO A 323 -22.27 2.15 -0.45
N SER A 324 -22.88 3.34 -0.40
CA SER A 324 -24.19 3.61 -1.03
C SER A 324 -24.19 3.55 -2.57
N GLN A 325 -23.01 3.58 -3.20
CA GLN A 325 -22.86 3.32 -4.64
C GLN A 325 -23.15 1.86 -5.00
N GLY A 326 -23.10 0.97 -4.01
CA GLY A 326 -22.98 -0.46 -4.21
C GLY A 326 -21.50 -0.86 -4.26
N LEU A 327 -21.13 -1.92 -3.54
CA LEU A 327 -19.74 -2.37 -3.42
C LEU A 327 -19.10 -2.77 -4.76
N TYR A 328 -19.90 -3.05 -5.79
CA TYR A 328 -19.44 -3.41 -7.14
C TYR A 328 -19.49 -2.23 -8.14
N ASP A 329 -19.69 -1.00 -7.68
CA ASP A 329 -19.81 0.19 -8.53
C ASP A 329 -18.99 1.36 -7.96
N LEU A 330 -17.91 1.07 -7.23
CA LEU A 330 -17.14 2.07 -6.48
C LEU A 330 -16.41 3.04 -7.42
N LYS A 331 -16.54 4.33 -7.11
CA LYS A 331 -15.88 5.41 -7.85
C LYS A 331 -14.41 5.53 -7.48
N ARG A 332 -13.62 6.11 -8.39
CA ARG A 332 -12.20 6.41 -8.19
C ARG A 332 -11.85 7.83 -8.64
N ILE A 333 -10.71 8.31 -8.19
CA ILE A 333 -10.11 9.58 -8.57
C ILE A 333 -8.95 9.26 -9.50
N ARG A 334 -9.08 9.65 -10.77
CA ARG A 334 -8.03 9.48 -11.78
C ARG A 334 -6.85 10.40 -11.48
N ILE A 335 -5.65 9.84 -11.51
CA ILE A 335 -4.40 10.60 -11.52
C ILE A 335 -3.86 10.62 -12.95
N ASP A 336 -3.54 11.81 -13.44
CA ASP A 336 -3.15 12.07 -14.82
C ASP A 336 -1.70 12.61 -14.86
N TYR A 337 -1.02 12.45 -16.00
CA TYR A 337 0.40 12.80 -16.14
C TYR A 337 0.71 14.27 -15.79
N PHE A 338 -0.20 15.17 -16.16
CA PHE A 338 -0.02 16.62 -15.96
C PHE A 338 -0.51 17.10 -14.59
N ASP A 339 -0.96 16.21 -13.71
CA ASP A 339 -1.30 16.61 -12.35
C ASP A 339 -0.04 17.08 -11.62
N THR A 340 -0.01 18.36 -11.27
CA THR A 340 0.94 18.83 -10.25
C THR A 340 0.59 18.22 -8.90
N VAL A 341 1.51 18.27 -7.92
CA VAL A 341 1.21 17.85 -6.55
C VAL A 341 0.00 18.61 -5.97
N ASP A 342 -0.16 19.88 -6.32
CA ASP A 342 -1.31 20.68 -5.88
C ASP A 342 -2.60 20.22 -6.55
N ASP A 343 -2.61 19.95 -7.87
CA ASP A 343 -3.78 19.38 -8.56
C ASP A 343 -4.18 18.03 -7.97
N PHE A 344 -3.18 17.20 -7.68
CA PHE A 344 -3.33 15.89 -7.04
C PHE A 344 -4.01 16.01 -5.66
N LEU A 345 -3.52 16.88 -4.78
CA LEU A 345 -4.12 17.11 -3.46
C LEU A 345 -5.54 17.70 -3.57
N ASN A 346 -5.74 18.66 -4.47
CA ASN A 346 -7.06 19.25 -4.74
C ASN A 346 -8.09 18.23 -5.23
N LYS A 347 -7.66 17.22 -6.02
CA LYS A 347 -8.51 16.09 -6.45
C LYS A 347 -8.94 15.26 -5.24
N ILE A 348 -8.04 14.97 -4.31
CA ILE A 348 -8.30 14.17 -3.11
C ILE A 348 -9.26 14.89 -2.16
N GLU A 349 -9.00 16.17 -1.88
CA GLU A 349 -9.78 17.00 -0.96
C GLU A 349 -11.19 17.35 -1.51
N GLY A 350 -11.44 17.06 -2.79
CA GLY A 350 -12.73 17.29 -3.46
C GLY A 350 -12.93 18.72 -3.95
N GLU A 351 -11.85 19.52 -3.96
CA GLU A 351 -11.86 20.91 -4.41
C GLU A 351 -11.75 21.03 -5.94
N TYR A 352 -11.18 20.01 -6.59
CA TYR A 352 -11.01 19.96 -8.05
C TYR A 352 -12.32 20.08 -8.85
N VAL A 353 -13.45 19.61 -8.29
CA VAL A 353 -14.77 19.75 -8.92
C VAL A 353 -15.24 21.20 -8.91
N LYS A 354 -14.87 22.00 -7.89
CA LYS A 354 -15.26 23.42 -7.77
C LYS A 354 -14.49 24.29 -8.77
N THR A 355 -13.17 24.10 -8.88
CA THR A 355 -12.31 24.86 -9.80
C THR A 355 -12.63 24.55 -11.27
N ASN A 356 -12.82 23.27 -11.63
CA ASN A 356 -13.18 22.93 -13.01
C ASN A 356 -14.63 23.24 -13.40
N MET A 357 -15.58 23.24 -12.46
CA MET A 357 -16.91 23.80 -12.74
C MET A 357 -16.84 25.32 -12.95
N SER A 358 -16.04 26.05 -12.17
CA SER A 358 -15.83 27.49 -12.36
C SER A 358 -15.16 27.80 -13.71
N GLN A 359 -14.12 27.03 -14.10
CA GLN A 359 -13.45 27.20 -15.39
C GLN A 359 -14.32 26.76 -16.57
N LYS A 360 -15.14 25.71 -16.42
CA LYS A 360 -16.15 25.35 -17.44
C LYS A 360 -17.24 26.42 -17.55
N GLN A 361 -17.69 27.05 -16.47
CA GLN A 361 -18.65 28.16 -16.50
C GLN A 361 -18.04 29.44 -17.13
N ILE A 362 -16.77 29.74 -16.85
CA ILE A 362 -16.03 30.85 -17.48
C ILE A 362 -15.82 30.57 -18.98
N LYS A 363 -15.46 29.34 -19.37
CA LYS A 363 -15.39 28.96 -20.80
C LYS A 363 -16.76 29.00 -21.47
N LYS A 364 -17.84 28.55 -20.80
CA LYS A 364 -19.22 28.58 -21.36
C LYS A 364 -19.72 30.01 -21.56
N SER A 365 -19.46 30.92 -20.62
CA SER A 365 -19.82 32.34 -20.73
C SER A 365 -18.99 33.07 -21.80
N ASN A 366 -17.70 32.76 -21.93
CA ASN A 366 -16.86 33.30 -23.00
C ASN A 366 -17.29 32.80 -24.40
N ILE A 367 -17.68 31.53 -24.52
CA ILE A 367 -18.22 30.95 -25.76
C ILE A 367 -19.59 31.56 -26.09
N GLN A 368 -20.50 31.73 -25.12
CA GLN A 368 -21.77 32.42 -25.35
C GLN A 368 -21.58 33.90 -25.76
N GLY A 369 -20.61 34.60 -25.17
CA GLY A 369 -20.24 35.97 -25.55
C GLY A 369 -19.67 36.05 -26.97
N HIS A 370 -18.84 35.09 -27.37
CA HIS A 370 -18.31 35.00 -28.73
C HIS A 370 -19.39 34.63 -29.76
N ILE A 371 -20.26 33.67 -29.45
CA ILE A 371 -21.36 33.27 -30.33
C ILE A 371 -22.37 34.43 -30.49
N MET A 372 -22.71 35.16 -29.43
CA MET A 372 -23.60 36.33 -29.53
C MET A 372 -22.98 37.49 -30.34
N ASN A 373 -21.65 37.69 -30.25
CA ASN A 373 -20.95 38.69 -31.06
C ASN A 373 -20.83 38.28 -32.54
N ASN A 374 -20.66 36.99 -32.83
CA ASN A 374 -20.65 36.48 -34.20
C ASN A 374 -22.05 36.46 -34.82
N ILE A 375 -23.10 36.08 -34.08
CA ILE A 375 -24.50 36.16 -34.55
C ILE A 375 -24.90 37.63 -34.86
N LYS A 376 -24.43 38.60 -34.06
CA LYS A 376 -24.64 40.03 -34.36
C LYS A 376 -23.89 40.49 -35.63
N LYS A 377 -22.68 39.97 -35.88
CA LYS A 377 -21.90 40.24 -37.10
C LYS A 377 -22.47 39.55 -38.34
N ASP A 378 -22.99 38.34 -38.22
CA ASP A 378 -23.52 37.55 -39.33
C ASP A 378 -24.92 38.01 -39.75
N LYS A 379 -25.75 38.49 -38.81
CA LYS A 379 -27.00 39.21 -39.13
C LYS A 379 -26.77 40.52 -39.88
N ALA A 380 -25.62 41.18 -39.69
CA ALA A 380 -25.25 42.37 -40.45
C ALA A 380 -24.70 42.04 -41.86
N LYS A 381 -24.41 40.77 -42.15
CA LYS A 381 -23.87 40.29 -43.44
C LYS A 381 -24.80 39.37 -44.24
N GLY A 382 -26.00 39.07 -43.72
CA GLY A 382 -27.06 38.41 -44.50
C GLY A 382 -26.94 36.89 -44.67
N TYR A 383 -26.17 36.18 -43.83
CA TYR A 383 -26.07 34.72 -43.92
C TYR A 383 -26.98 34.01 -42.91
N SER A 384 -27.81 33.09 -43.41
CA SER A 384 -28.63 32.15 -42.65
C SER A 384 -27.81 30.91 -42.30
N ILE A 385 -27.78 30.51 -41.02
CA ILE A 385 -27.07 29.30 -40.56
C ILE A 385 -28.10 28.30 -40.02
N ALA A 386 -28.18 27.13 -40.67
CA ALA A 386 -28.83 25.93 -40.16
C ALA A 386 -27.86 25.16 -39.25
N ALA A 387 -28.38 24.66 -38.12
CA ALA A 387 -27.60 24.17 -36.98
C ALA A 387 -27.18 22.69 -37.08
N TYR A 388 -25.99 22.39 -36.57
CA TYR A 388 -25.65 21.15 -35.87
C TYR A 388 -24.81 21.48 -34.62
#